data_AF-A0A967I276-F1
#
_entry.id   AF-A0A967I276-F1
#
_cell.length_a   1.000
_cell.length_b   1.000
_cell.length_c   1.000
_cell.angle_alpha   90.00
_cell.angle_beta   90.00
_cell.angle_gamma   90.00
#
_symmetry.space_group_name_H-M   'P 1'
#
loop_
_entity.id
_entity.type
_entity.pdbx_description
1 polymer ?
#
loop_
_entity_poly.entity_id
_entity_poly.type
_entity_poly.pdbx_seq_one_letter_code
_entity_poly.pdbx_strand_id
1 'polypeptide(L)'
;MRPITKKGVKMRSNIDELTRALELDRDGDWDSAHTIVQGIDSPDSYWIHAYLHRKEGALGNSNYWYRRANKTMPEYDLDQEWNELYEYITSK
;
A
#
# COMPACT_ATOMS: atom_id res chain seq x y z
N MET A 1 34.42 4.68 2.07
CA MET A 1 33.11 4.94 1.45
C MET A 1 32.42 3.59 1.29
N ARG A 2 31.34 3.30 2.05
CA ARG A 2 30.65 2.00 1.93
C ARG A 2 29.81 1.98 0.65
N PRO A 3 29.80 0.92 -0.17
CA PRO A 3 28.98 0.88 -1.37
C PRO A 3 27.50 0.87 -0.96
N ILE A 4 26.72 1.82 -1.47
CA ILE A 4 25.27 1.76 -1.38
C ILE A 4 24.82 0.64 -2.33
N THR A 5 24.19 -0.40 -1.80
CA THR A 5 23.69 -1.50 -2.61
C THR A 5 22.42 -1.09 -3.34
N LYS A 6 22.23 -1.52 -4.60
CA LYS A 6 21.02 -1.21 -5.40
C LYS A 6 19.71 -1.64 -4.71
N LYS A 7 19.78 -2.66 -3.84
CA LYS A 7 18.65 -3.14 -3.05
C LYS A 7 18.18 -2.12 -2.00
N GLY A 8 19.09 -1.40 -1.36
CA GLY A 8 18.75 -0.36 -0.38
C GLY A 8 18.11 0.87 -1.02
N VAL A 9 18.56 1.26 -2.22
CA VAL A 9 17.95 2.36 -2.98
C VAL A 9 16.54 1.99 -3.45
N LYS A 10 16.35 0.77 -3.99
CA LYS A 10 15.03 0.28 -4.43
C LYS A 10 14.03 0.17 -3.28
N MET A 11 14.49 -0.23 -2.09
CA MET A 11 13.62 -0.29 -0.91
C MET A 11 13.13 1.11 -0.52
N ARG A 12 14.02 2.11 -0.47
CA ARG A 12 13.66 3.49 -0.17
C ARG A 12 12.71 4.07 -1.21
N SER A 13 12.97 3.86 -2.50
CA SER A 13 12.06 4.32 -3.56
C SER A 13 10.66 3.70 -3.43
N ASN A 14 10.58 2.42 -3.09
CA ASN A 14 9.29 1.77 -2.85
C ASN A 14 8.56 2.37 -1.65
N ILE A 15 9.25 2.72 -0.56
CA ILE A 15 8.62 3.39 0.60
C ILE A 15 8.04 4.73 0.16
N ASP A 16 8.83 5.55 -0.55
CA ASP A 16 8.39 6.86 -1.04
C ASP A 16 7.17 6.74 -1.97
N GLU A 17 7.17 5.78 -2.89
CA GLU A 17 6.06 5.51 -3.80
C GLU A 17 4.80 5.03 -3.05
N LEU A 18 4.94 4.10 -2.10
CA LEU A 18 3.81 3.57 -1.34
C LEU A 18 3.22 4.63 -0.39
N THR A 19 4.05 5.47 0.24
CA THR A 19 3.59 6.64 0.99
C THR A 19 2.82 7.58 0.07
N ARG A 20 3.34 7.87 -1.12
CA ARG A 20 2.66 8.74 -2.09
C ARG A 20 1.32 8.18 -2.54
N ALA A 21 1.20 6.86 -2.70
CA ALA A 21 -0.07 6.22 -3.03
C ALA A 21 -1.14 6.46 -1.95
N LEU A 22 -0.77 6.36 -0.67
CA LEU A 22 -1.70 6.61 0.44
C LEU A 22 -2.12 8.09 0.51
N GLU A 23 -1.19 9.02 0.31
CA GLU A 23 -1.49 10.46 0.24
C GLU A 23 -2.46 10.78 -0.90
N LEU A 24 -2.21 10.24 -2.10
CA LEU A 24 -3.10 10.42 -3.25
C LEU A 24 -4.51 9.89 -2.96
N ASP A 25 -4.62 8.72 -2.33
CA ASP A 25 -5.93 8.19 -1.91
C ASP A 25 -6.64 9.11 -0.89
N ARG A 26 -5.90 9.70 0.05
CA ARG A 26 -6.43 10.67 1.04
C ARG A 26 -6.90 11.96 0.37
N ASP A 27 -6.21 12.40 -0.67
CA ASP A 27 -6.58 13.55 -1.50
C ASP A 27 -7.73 13.24 -2.49
N GLY A 28 -8.17 11.98 -2.57
CA GLY A 28 -9.26 11.53 -3.43
C GLY A 28 -8.82 11.08 -4.83
N ASP A 29 -7.51 11.07 -5.13
CA ASP A 29 -6.94 10.57 -6.38
C ASP A 29 -6.67 9.06 -6.31
N TRP A 30 -7.76 8.30 -6.26
CA TRP A 30 -7.73 6.84 -6.16
C TRP A 30 -7.05 6.18 -7.38
N ASP A 31 -7.25 6.71 -8.59
CA ASP A 31 -6.68 6.16 -9.83
C ASP A 31 -5.14 6.21 -9.84
N SER A 32 -4.58 7.34 -9.41
CA SER A 32 -3.13 7.49 -9.29
C SER A 32 -2.56 6.60 -8.17
N ALA A 33 -3.25 6.52 -7.03
CA ALA A 33 -2.88 5.61 -5.94
C ALA A 33 -2.82 4.15 -6.42
N HIS A 34 -3.87 3.71 -7.13
CA HIS A 34 -3.98 2.38 -7.69
C HIS A 34 -2.88 2.09 -8.72
N THR A 35 -2.57 3.07 -9.59
CA THR A 35 -1.51 2.95 -10.60
C THR A 35 -0.13 2.70 -9.97
N ILE A 36 0.18 3.40 -8.88
CA ILE A 36 1.45 3.21 -8.16
C ILE A 36 1.53 1.81 -7.57
N VAL A 37 0.54 1.38 -6.79
CA VAL A 37 0.59 0.08 -6.09
C VAL A 37 0.55 -1.10 -7.06
N GLN A 38 -0.05 -0.94 -8.24
CA GLN A 38 -0.03 -1.95 -9.30
C GLN A 38 1.37 -2.16 -9.89
N GLY A 39 2.22 -1.13 -9.90
CA GLY A 39 3.59 -1.20 -10.42
C GLY A 39 4.61 -1.86 -9.48
N ILE A 40 4.22 -2.08 -8.22
CA ILE A 40 5.12 -2.60 -7.18
C ILE A 40 4.69 -4.03 -6.85
N ASP A 41 5.65 -4.97 -6.91
CA ASP A 41 5.44 -6.36 -6.55
C ASP A 41 5.98 -6.62 -5.14
N SER A 42 5.18 -6.29 -4.13
CA SER A 42 5.56 -6.48 -2.71
C SER A 42 4.36 -6.72 -1.79
N PRO A 43 4.53 -7.41 -0.65
CA PRO A 43 3.46 -7.57 0.35
C PRO A 43 2.84 -6.23 0.80
N ASP A 44 3.67 -5.20 0.94
CA ASP A 44 3.26 -3.86 1.33
C ASP A 44 2.32 -3.22 0.29
N SER A 45 2.68 -3.31 -1.00
CA SER A 45 1.84 -2.81 -2.09
C SER A 45 0.51 -3.55 -2.19
N TYR A 46 0.50 -4.87 -1.93
CA TYR A 46 -0.74 -5.65 -1.97
C TYR A 46 -1.69 -5.29 -0.84
N TRP A 47 -1.17 -4.90 0.33
CA TRP A 47 -2.03 -4.46 1.43
C TRP A 47 -2.73 -3.14 1.08
N ILE A 48 -2.00 -2.17 0.53
CA ILE A 48 -2.62 -0.92 0.03
C ILE A 48 -3.63 -1.22 -1.09
N HIS A 49 -3.29 -2.13 -2.02
CA HIS A 49 -4.19 -2.55 -3.10
C HIS A 49 -5.49 -3.18 -2.55
N ALA A 50 -5.39 -3.98 -1.49
CA ALA A 50 -6.53 -4.57 -0.81
C ALA A 50 -7.44 -3.51 -0.19
N TYR A 51 -6.85 -2.54 0.50
CA TYR A 51 -7.53 -1.38 1.09
C TYR A 51 -8.27 -0.55 0.01
N LEU A 52 -7.61 -0.23 -1.11
CA LEU A 52 -8.20 0.56 -2.19
C LEU A 52 -9.45 -0.11 -2.79
N HIS A 53 -9.43 -1.42 -3.01
CA HIS A 53 -10.63 -2.16 -3.44
C HIS A 53 -11.69 -2.30 -2.34
N ARG A 54 -11.28 -2.32 -1.06
CA ARG A 54 -12.23 -2.31 0.06
C ARG A 54 -13.01 -1.00 0.06
N LYS A 55 -12.33 0.13 -0.11
CA LYS A 55 -12.90 1.47 -0.23
C LYS A 55 -13.86 1.60 -1.42
N GLU A 56 -13.54 0.97 -2.55
CA GLU A 56 -14.39 0.89 -3.74
C GLU A 56 -15.63 -0.03 -3.55
N GLY A 57 -15.63 -0.90 -2.53
CA GLY A 57 -16.68 -1.90 -2.30
C GLY A 57 -16.46 -3.21 -3.08
N ALA A 58 -15.32 -3.38 -3.74
CA ALA A 58 -14.94 -4.59 -4.48
C ALA A 58 -14.38 -5.67 -3.53
N LEU A 59 -15.21 -6.16 -2.60
CA LEU A 59 -14.78 -7.05 -1.50
C LEU A 59 -14.12 -8.36 -1.97
N GLY A 60 -14.52 -8.89 -3.13
CA GLY A 60 -13.90 -10.08 -3.72
C GLY A 60 -12.42 -9.84 -4.11
N ASN A 61 -12.16 -8.73 -4.80
CA ASN A 61 -10.80 -8.34 -5.19
C ASN A 61 -9.99 -7.92 -3.96
N SER A 62 -10.60 -7.17 -3.05
CA SER A 62 -9.97 -6.77 -1.79
C SER A 62 -9.46 -8.00 -1.01
N ASN A 63 -10.29 -9.04 -0.85
CA ASN A 63 -9.88 -10.29 -0.19
C ASN A 63 -8.74 -11.01 -0.92
N TYR A 64 -8.73 -11.02 -2.25
CA TYR A 64 -7.62 -11.59 -3.02
C TYR A 64 -6.29 -10.89 -2.69
N TRP A 65 -6.29 -9.56 -2.64
CA TRP A 65 -5.09 -8.79 -2.34
C TRP A 65 -4.66 -8.87 -0.87
N TYR A 66 -5.60 -8.91 0.09
CA TYR A 66 -5.27 -9.18 1.50
C TYR A 66 -4.52 -10.51 1.65
N ARG A 67 -5.01 -11.57 0.98
CA ARG A 67 -4.35 -12.88 1.00
C ARG A 67 -2.93 -12.80 0.42
N ARG A 68 -2.74 -12.06 -0.67
CA ARG A 68 -1.40 -11.81 -1.24
C ARG A 68 -0.48 -11.06 -0.29
N ALA A 69 -1.02 -10.14 0.50
CA ALA A 69 -0.30 -9.42 1.56
C ALA A 69 -0.05 -10.27 2.82
N ASN A 70 -0.53 -11.53 2.86
CA ASN A 70 -0.55 -12.37 4.06
C ASN A 70 -1.29 -11.70 5.24
N LYS A 71 -2.40 -11.04 4.93
CA LYS A 71 -3.28 -10.30 5.85
C LYS A 71 -4.72 -10.81 5.70
N THR A 72 -5.55 -10.52 6.70
CA THR A 72 -7.01 -10.69 6.63
C THR A 72 -7.66 -9.31 6.56
N MET A 73 -8.81 -9.21 5.90
CA MET A 73 -9.59 -7.96 5.90
C MET A 73 -9.93 -7.59 7.35
N PRO A 74 -9.63 -6.36 7.79
CA PRO A 74 -9.91 -5.93 9.15
C PRO A 74 -11.40 -5.66 9.36
N GLU A 75 -11.83 -5.78 10.62
CA GLU A 75 -13.21 -5.49 11.04
C GLU A 75 -13.42 -4.00 11.38
N TYR A 76 -12.34 -3.23 11.57
CA TYR A 76 -12.38 -1.78 11.80
C TYR A 76 -12.57 -1.00 10.49
N ASP A 77 -12.90 0.28 10.60
CA ASP A 77 -13.22 1.13 9.45
C ASP A 77 -12.01 1.42 8.52
N LEU A 78 -12.31 2.08 7.39
CA LEU A 78 -11.32 2.42 6.36
C LEU A 78 -10.32 3.49 6.84
N ASP A 79 -10.74 4.44 7.68
CA ASP A 79 -9.85 5.49 8.16
C ASP A 79 -8.80 4.93 9.11
N GLN A 80 -9.20 4.01 9.99
CA GLN A 80 -8.30 3.31 10.88
C GLN A 80 -7.30 2.45 10.09
N GLU A 81 -7.75 1.73 9.07
CA GLU A 81 -6.84 0.96 8.21
C GLU A 81 -5.87 1.83 7.43
N TRP A 82 -6.32 2.98 6.90
CA TRP A 82 -5.46 3.92 6.20
C TRP A 82 -4.34 4.43 7.13
N ASN A 83 -4.67 4.79 8.38
CA ASN A 83 -3.69 5.26 9.35
C ASN A 83 -2.65 4.18 9.68
N GLU A 84 -3.10 2.92 9.88
CA GLU A 84 -2.20 1.79 10.14
C GLU A 84 -1.25 1.56 8.95
N LEU A 85 -1.76 1.59 7.73
CA LEU A 85 -0.95 1.50 6.50
C LEU A 85 0.09 2.62 6.45
N TYR A 86 -0.32 3.85 6.70
CA TYR A 86 0.57 5.01 6.64
C TYR A 86 1.71 4.93 7.66
N GLU A 87 1.38 4.62 8.92
CA GLU A 87 2.37 4.43 9.99
C GLU A 87 3.30 3.25 9.68
N TYR A 88 2.75 2.13 9.22
CA TYR A 88 3.53 0.94 8.89
C TYR A 88 4.55 1.21 7.77
N ILE A 89 4.14 1.85 6.68
CA ILE A 89 5.02 2.14 5.54
C ILE A 89 6.11 3.15 5.91
N THR A 90 5.76 4.23 6.61
CA THR A 90 6.70 5.32 6.93
C THR A 90 7.70 4.96 8.03
N SER A 91 7.43 3.91 8.82
CA SER A 91 8.30 3.42 9.89
C SER A 91 9.47 2.52 9.42
N LYS A 92 9.51 2.12 8.13
CA LYS A 92 10.50 1.18 7.58
C LYS A 92 11.82 1.82 7.18
#